data_AF-A0A964PQU2-F1
#
_entry.id   AF-A0A964PQU2-F1
#
_cell.length_a   1.000
_cell.length_b   1.000
_cell.length_c   1.000
_cell.angle_alpha   90.00
_cell.angle_beta   90.00
_cell.angle_gamma   90.00
#
_symmetry.space_group_name_H-M   'P 1'
#
loop_
_entity.id
_entity.type
_entity.pdbx_description
1 polymer ?
#
loop_
_entity_poly.entity_id
_entity_poly.type
_entity_poly.pdbx_seq_one_letter_code
_entity_poly.pdbx_strand_id
1 'polypeptide(L)'
;MLTFDPQAHVYRVDGEVVPSVTQILEHAGMISAFCKDPLAAERGSRVHEACALLAQNQLDLATLDERIMGYVLSYAAFLGAASNWTLIRVEQRVFEPLHQYAGTYDALFHGWLIDLKSGGPAKWHALQLAAYHHAARLDPRFKRATLYLDSTGKLPRLVEHKDRTDLPTFLKLLEEFRANGN
;
A
#
# COMPACT_ATOMS: atom_id res chain seq x y z
N MET A 1 1.61 -21.40 4.42
CA MET A 1 2.72 -20.46 4.15
C MET A 1 2.30 -19.47 3.09
N LEU A 2 2.41 -18.17 3.38
CA LEU A 2 2.13 -17.09 2.42
C LEU A 2 3.37 -16.77 1.59
N THR A 3 3.24 -16.75 0.27
CA THR A 3 4.31 -16.38 -0.68
C THR A 3 3.79 -15.36 -1.68
N PHE A 4 4.70 -14.58 -2.26
CA PHE A 4 4.40 -13.56 -3.27
C PHE A 4 5.43 -13.64 -4.41
N ASP A 5 4.94 -13.74 -5.63
CA ASP A 5 5.72 -13.57 -6.86
C ASP A 5 5.57 -12.11 -7.33
N PRO A 6 6.63 -11.28 -7.23
CA PRO A 6 6.56 -9.88 -7.64
C PRO A 6 6.49 -9.67 -9.14
N GLN A 7 6.98 -10.61 -9.96
CA GLN A 7 6.94 -10.50 -11.42
C GLN A 7 5.55 -10.79 -11.96
N ALA A 8 4.91 -11.84 -11.43
CA ALA A 8 3.54 -12.20 -11.80
C ALA A 8 2.47 -11.44 -11.00
N HIS A 9 2.87 -10.74 -9.93
CA HIS A 9 1.96 -10.15 -8.92
C HIS A 9 0.99 -11.18 -8.33
N VAL A 10 1.49 -12.39 -8.02
CA VAL A 10 0.66 -13.52 -7.55
C VAL A 10 0.95 -13.81 -6.08
N TYR A 11 -0.10 -13.85 -5.27
CA TYR A 11 -0.04 -14.35 -3.90
C TYR A 11 -0.47 -15.81 -3.85
N ARG A 12 0.22 -16.61 -3.03
CA ARG A 12 -0.17 -17.99 -2.74
C ARG A 12 -0.17 -18.28 -1.26
N VAL A 13 -1.14 -19.07 -0.81
CA VAL A 13 -1.22 -19.61 0.55
C VAL A 13 -1.21 -21.12 0.46
N ASP A 14 -0.14 -21.73 0.98
CA ASP A 14 0.04 -23.19 0.94
C ASP A 14 -0.02 -23.76 -0.49
N GLY A 15 0.49 -23.00 -1.45
CA GLY A 15 0.51 -23.35 -2.87
C GLY A 15 -0.68 -22.81 -3.66
N GLU A 16 -1.82 -22.57 -3.02
CA GLU A 16 -3.05 -22.12 -3.66
C GLU A 16 -3.03 -20.61 -3.96
N VAL A 17 -3.46 -20.21 -5.16
CA VAL A 17 -3.55 -18.79 -5.53
C VAL A 17 -4.66 -18.12 -4.73
N VAL A 18 -4.38 -16.95 -4.19
CA VAL A 18 -5.40 -16.10 -3.55
C VAL A 18 -5.40 -14.72 -4.20
N PRO A 19 -6.57 -14.08 -4.38
CA PRO A 19 -6.65 -12.76 -4.97
C PRO A 19 -5.94 -11.73 -4.09
N SER A 20 -5.22 -10.83 -4.74
CA SER A 20 -4.67 -9.66 -4.06
C SER A 20 -5.72 -8.56 -3.88
N VAL A 21 -5.56 -7.74 -2.85
CA VAL A 21 -6.40 -6.53 -2.64
C VAL A 21 -6.45 -5.65 -3.89
N THR A 22 -5.33 -5.47 -4.59
CA THR A 22 -5.28 -4.64 -5.80
C THR A 22 -6.02 -5.28 -6.98
N GLN A 23 -5.94 -6.61 -7.15
CA GLN A 23 -6.69 -7.32 -8.21
C GLN A 23 -8.21 -7.22 -7.98
N ILE A 24 -8.67 -7.32 -6.73
CA ILE A 24 -10.09 -7.17 -6.39
C ILE A 24 -10.58 -5.76 -6.73
N LEU A 25 -9.84 -4.73 -6.32
CA LEU A 25 -10.17 -3.34 -6.61
C LEU A 25 -10.09 -3.01 -8.12
N GLU A 26 -9.14 -3.62 -8.82
CA GLU A 26 -8.99 -3.48 -10.26
C GLU A 26 -10.17 -4.08 -11.02
N HIS A 27 -10.57 -5.30 -10.67
CA HIS A 27 -11.73 -5.99 -11.27
C HIS A 27 -13.02 -5.19 -11.07
N ALA A 28 -13.16 -4.52 -9.93
CA ALA A 28 -14.27 -3.61 -9.63
C ALA A 28 -14.23 -2.29 -10.43
N GLY A 29 -13.24 -2.08 -11.32
CA GLY A 29 -13.09 -0.87 -12.11
C GLY A 29 -12.64 0.36 -11.30
N MET A 30 -12.15 0.16 -10.08
CA MET A 30 -11.78 1.26 -9.18
C MET A 30 -10.39 1.84 -9.51
N ILE A 31 -9.50 1.03 -10.07
CA ILE A 31 -8.14 1.44 -10.43
C ILE A 31 -8.10 1.96 -11.87
N SER A 32 -7.71 3.22 -12.02
CA SER A 32 -7.66 3.89 -13.33
C SER A 32 -6.61 3.25 -14.26
N ALA A 33 -6.85 3.32 -15.57
CA ALA A 33 -5.90 2.83 -16.58
C ALA A 33 -4.53 3.52 -16.51
N PHE A 34 -4.46 4.79 -16.06
CA PHE A 34 -3.18 5.49 -15.87
C PHE A 34 -2.29 4.82 -14.82
N CYS A 35 -2.88 4.22 -13.77
CA CYS A 35 -2.13 3.45 -12.77
C CYS A 35 -1.55 2.16 -13.35
N LYS A 36 -2.04 1.73 -14.51
CA LYS A 36 -1.63 0.50 -15.22
C LYS A 36 -0.58 0.78 -16.30
N ASP A 37 -0.24 2.05 -16.54
CA ASP A 37 0.89 2.40 -17.40
C ASP A 37 2.16 1.76 -16.84
N PRO A 38 2.90 0.95 -17.62
CA PRO A 38 4.06 0.20 -17.11
C PRO A 38 5.12 1.11 -16.48
N LEU A 39 5.35 2.30 -17.04
CA LEU A 39 6.32 3.25 -16.50
C LEU A 39 5.85 3.86 -15.17
N ALA A 40 4.55 4.16 -15.06
CA ALA A 40 3.95 4.63 -13.82
C ALA A 40 4.00 3.56 -12.70
N ALA A 41 3.73 2.30 -13.05
CA ALA A 41 3.79 1.18 -12.13
C ALA A 41 5.23 0.90 -11.67
N GLU A 42 6.19 0.81 -12.60
CA GLU A 42 7.61 0.63 -12.28
C GLU A 42 8.14 1.76 -11.38
N ARG A 43 7.82 3.02 -11.71
CA ARG A 43 8.18 4.17 -10.87
C ARG A 43 7.60 4.01 -9.46
N GLY A 44 6.33 3.63 -9.35
CA GLY A 44 5.68 3.39 -8.06
C GLY A 44 6.42 2.35 -7.23
N SER A 45 6.72 1.18 -7.82
CA SER A 45 7.47 0.11 -7.14
C SER A 45 8.84 0.58 -6.65
N ARG A 46 9.60 1.31 -7.48
CA ARG A 46 10.91 1.84 -7.08
C ARG A 46 10.81 2.90 -5.97
N VAL A 47 9.77 3.74 -6.00
CA VAL A 47 9.52 4.72 -4.92
C VAL A 47 9.25 3.99 -3.60
N HIS A 48 8.42 2.95 -3.60
CA HIS A 48 8.10 2.19 -2.38
C HIS A 48 9.34 1.48 -1.84
N GLU A 49 10.09 0.79 -2.70
CA GLU A 49 11.35 0.12 -2.34
C GLU A 49 12.36 1.10 -1.71
N ALA A 50 12.59 2.24 -2.35
CA ALA A 50 13.50 3.26 -1.83
C ALA A 50 13.01 3.86 -0.50
N CYS A 51 11.70 4.07 -0.33
CA CYS A 51 11.13 4.55 0.93
C CYS A 51 11.26 3.50 2.05
N ALA A 52 11.04 2.23 1.75
CA ALA A 52 11.23 1.14 2.70
C ALA A 52 12.69 1.05 3.18
N LEU A 53 13.65 1.09 2.26
CA LEU A 53 15.08 1.13 2.57
C LEU A 53 15.43 2.39 3.38
N LEU A 54 14.86 3.55 3.05
CA LEU A 54 15.09 4.78 3.79
C LEU A 54 14.56 4.67 5.23
N ALA A 55 13.36 4.15 5.43
CA ALA A 55 12.75 3.96 6.75
C ALA A 55 13.58 3.01 7.64
N GLN A 56 14.31 2.08 7.01
CA GLN A 56 15.19 1.12 7.67
C GLN A 56 16.64 1.62 7.84
N ASN A 57 16.95 2.86 7.42
CA ASN A 57 18.31 3.40 7.34
C ASN A 57 19.26 2.55 6.48
N GLN A 58 18.74 1.94 5.42
CA GLN A 58 19.48 1.07 4.49
C GLN A 58 19.61 1.67 3.08
N LEU A 59 19.02 2.84 2.83
CA LEU A 59 19.09 3.48 1.51
C LEU A 59 20.46 4.12 1.27
N ASP A 60 21.11 3.74 0.17
CA ASP A 60 22.24 4.49 -0.38
C ASP A 60 21.73 5.55 -1.38
N LEU A 61 21.70 6.81 -0.93
CA LEU A 61 21.24 7.94 -1.74
C LEU A 61 22.04 8.13 -3.03
N ALA A 62 23.30 7.71 -3.09
CA ALA A 62 24.13 7.85 -4.28
C ALA A 62 23.69 6.92 -5.43
N THR A 63 22.92 5.87 -5.11
CA THR A 63 22.40 4.91 -6.09
C THR A 63 20.99 5.24 -6.56
N LEU A 64 20.37 6.29 -6.01
CA LEU A 64 18.97 6.60 -6.25
C LEU A 64 18.77 7.25 -7.61
N ASP A 65 17.82 6.72 -8.38
CA ASP A 65 17.41 7.27 -9.67
C ASP A 65 16.81 8.68 -9.49
N GLU A 66 17.35 9.67 -10.22
CA GLU A 66 16.93 11.07 -10.14
C GLU A 66 15.42 11.25 -10.39
N ARG A 67 14.80 10.36 -11.18
CA ARG A 67 13.37 10.39 -11.50
C ARG A 67 12.46 10.12 -10.29
N ILE A 68 12.98 9.49 -9.24
CA ILE A 68 12.23 9.19 -8.01
C ILE A 68 12.72 9.97 -6.79
N MET A 69 13.87 10.65 -6.91
CA MET A 69 14.52 11.41 -5.84
C MET A 69 13.54 12.32 -5.08
N GLY A 70 12.74 13.10 -5.81
CA GLY A 70 11.77 14.01 -5.18
C GLY A 70 10.77 13.30 -4.27
N TYR A 71 10.22 12.15 -4.68
CA TYR A 71 9.29 11.39 -3.84
C TYR A 71 9.97 10.82 -2.58
N VAL A 72 11.20 10.35 -2.71
CA VAL A 72 11.96 9.81 -1.58
C VAL A 72 12.34 10.91 -0.59
N LEU A 73 12.74 12.10 -1.08
CA LEU A 73 12.99 13.27 -0.24
C LEU A 73 11.71 13.76 0.44
N SER A 74 10.56 13.67 -0.23
CA SER A 74 9.25 13.94 0.37
C SER A 74 8.97 12.99 1.54
N TYR A 75 9.25 11.70 1.38
CA TYR A 75 9.13 10.73 2.48
C TYR A 75 10.14 11.00 3.62
N ALA A 76 11.38 11.38 3.30
CA ALA A 76 12.36 11.80 4.30
C ALA A 76 11.87 13.00 5.13
N ALA A 77 11.28 14.00 4.46
CA ALA A 77 10.69 15.15 5.13
C ALA A 77 9.54 14.75 6.07
N PHE A 78 8.71 13.76 5.70
CA PHE A 78 7.68 13.21 6.58
C PHE A 78 8.26 12.57 7.85
N LEU A 79 9.28 11.73 7.70
CA LEU A 79 9.95 11.08 8.83
C LEU A 79 10.60 12.12 9.77
N GLY A 80 11.16 13.21 9.22
CA GLY A 80 11.78 14.29 9.99
C GLY A 80 10.82 15.31 10.60
N ALA A 81 9.59 15.43 10.09
CA ALA A 81 8.65 16.49 10.50
C ALA A 81 8.02 16.28 11.89
N ALA A 82 8.02 15.05 12.42
CA ALA A 82 7.46 14.79 13.76
C ALA A 82 8.30 13.77 14.52
N SER A 83 8.56 14.06 15.79
CA SER A 83 9.37 13.20 16.68
C SER A 83 8.68 11.89 17.09
N ASN A 84 7.44 11.64 16.65
CA ASN A 84 6.62 10.52 17.08
C ASN A 84 6.36 9.46 15.99
N TRP A 85 6.95 9.58 14.79
CA TRP A 85 6.89 8.52 13.79
C TRP A 85 7.80 7.36 14.19
N THR A 86 7.26 6.41 14.94
CA THR A 86 7.98 5.18 15.32
C THR A 86 7.61 4.07 14.34
N LEU A 87 8.54 3.72 13.45
CA LEU A 87 8.37 2.63 12.50
C LEU A 87 8.29 1.28 13.22
N ILE A 88 7.32 0.46 12.85
CA ILE A 88 7.18 -0.93 13.33
C ILE A 88 7.64 -1.89 12.23
N ARG A 89 7.07 -1.79 11.02
CA ARG A 89 7.42 -2.64 9.87
C ARG A 89 7.16 -1.90 8.55
N VAL A 90 7.82 -2.36 7.48
CA VAL A 90 7.54 -1.97 6.09
C VAL A 90 7.36 -3.21 5.22
N GLU A 91 6.67 -3.07 4.08
CA GLU A 91 6.54 -4.10 3.03
C GLU A 91 6.09 -5.47 3.58
N GLN A 92 5.07 -5.47 4.44
CA GLN A 92 4.62 -6.69 5.10
C GLN A 92 3.47 -7.35 4.34
N ARG A 93 3.68 -8.63 4.04
CA ARG A 93 2.68 -9.49 3.42
C ARG A 93 1.66 -9.95 4.45
N VAL A 94 0.39 -9.87 4.09
CA VAL A 94 -0.75 -10.25 4.92
C VAL A 94 -1.69 -11.16 4.16
N PHE A 95 -2.35 -12.03 4.91
CA PHE A 95 -3.38 -12.93 4.40
C PHE A 95 -4.55 -12.95 5.37
N GLU A 96 -5.75 -12.76 4.84
CA GLU A 96 -6.98 -12.87 5.60
C GLU A 96 -7.63 -14.24 5.34
N PRO A 97 -7.65 -15.16 6.32
CA PRO A 97 -8.05 -16.54 6.07
C PRO A 97 -9.55 -16.75 5.87
N LEU A 98 -10.42 -15.90 6.43
CA LEU A 98 -11.87 -16.12 6.33
C LEU A 98 -12.39 -15.80 4.93
N HIS A 99 -11.96 -14.66 4.39
CA HIS A 99 -12.32 -14.17 3.08
C HIS A 99 -11.23 -14.46 2.04
N GLN A 100 -10.17 -15.19 2.39
CA GLN A 100 -9.08 -15.66 1.51
C GLN A 100 -8.60 -14.62 0.48
N TYR A 101 -8.11 -13.48 0.95
CA TYR A 101 -7.38 -12.51 0.12
C TYR A 101 -6.06 -12.15 0.77
N ALA A 102 -5.12 -11.66 -0.03
CA ALA A 102 -3.78 -11.28 0.43
C ALA A 102 -3.36 -9.91 -0.09
N GLY A 103 -2.25 -9.41 0.44
CA GLY A 103 -1.61 -8.21 -0.07
C GLY A 103 -0.34 -7.87 0.69
N THR A 104 0.27 -6.75 0.31
CA THR A 104 1.42 -6.18 0.99
C THR A 104 1.07 -4.74 1.33
N TYR A 105 1.23 -4.36 2.59
CA TYR A 105 1.09 -2.96 3.00
C TYR A 105 2.47 -2.29 3.09
N ASP A 106 2.51 -1.00 2.81
CA ASP A 106 3.77 -0.27 2.67
C ASP A 106 4.44 -0.02 4.02
N ALA A 107 3.73 0.58 5.00
CA ALA A 107 4.33 0.93 6.27
C ALA A 107 3.36 0.89 7.46
N LEU A 108 3.84 0.31 8.56
CA LEU A 108 3.19 0.33 9.85
C LEU A 108 4.03 1.13 10.84
N PHE A 109 3.44 2.19 11.39
CA PHE A 109 4.00 3.00 12.46
C PHE A 109 3.17 2.82 13.72
N HIS A 110 3.69 3.22 14.88
CA HIS A 110 2.94 3.18 16.13
C HIS A 110 1.62 3.97 16.03
N GLY A 111 0.49 3.25 16.03
CA GLY A 111 -0.85 3.82 15.91
C GLY A 111 -1.31 4.16 14.47
N TRP A 112 -0.52 3.86 13.44
CA TRP A 112 -0.84 4.20 12.05
C TRP A 112 -0.46 3.10 11.05
N LEU A 113 -1.40 2.72 10.20
CA LEU A 113 -1.15 2.02 8.94
C LEU A 113 -1.13 3.05 7.81
N ILE A 114 0.01 3.15 7.11
CA ILE A 114 0.25 4.15 6.07
C ILE A 114 0.50 3.46 4.73
N ASP A 115 -0.22 3.91 3.71
CA ASP A 115 0.00 3.55 2.31
C ASP A 115 0.59 4.76 1.56
N LEU A 116 1.67 4.53 0.84
CA LEU A 116 2.44 5.52 0.11
C LEU A 116 1.87 5.63 -1.30
N LYS A 117 1.77 6.84 -1.82
CA LYS A 117 1.31 7.08 -3.20
C LYS A 117 2.15 8.17 -3.85
N SER A 118 2.79 7.84 -4.98
CA SER A 118 3.44 8.83 -5.86
C SER A 118 2.46 9.49 -6.85
N GLY A 119 1.19 9.07 -6.85
CA GLY A 119 0.10 9.59 -7.68
C GLY A 119 -0.91 10.42 -6.89
N GLY A 120 -1.95 10.90 -7.58
CA GLY A 120 -3.01 11.69 -6.96
C GLY A 120 -3.97 10.86 -6.09
N PRO A 121 -4.81 11.52 -5.25
CA PRO A 121 -5.83 10.84 -4.46
C PRO A 121 -6.84 10.06 -5.29
N ALA A 122 -7.18 8.87 -4.81
CA ALA A 122 -8.25 8.04 -5.37
C ALA A 122 -9.06 7.38 -4.25
N LYS A 123 -10.36 7.18 -4.49
CA LYS A 123 -11.30 6.65 -3.49
C LYS A 123 -10.91 5.25 -3.01
N TRP A 124 -10.33 4.44 -3.88
CA TRP A 124 -9.95 3.06 -3.57
C TRP A 124 -8.79 2.93 -2.59
N HIS A 125 -8.00 3.99 -2.36
CA HIS A 125 -6.91 3.97 -1.37
C HIS A 125 -7.45 3.70 0.05
N ALA A 126 -8.62 4.24 0.38
CA ALA A 126 -9.27 4.01 1.67
C ALA A 126 -9.69 2.53 1.82
N LEU A 127 -10.29 1.96 0.76
CA LEU A 127 -10.70 0.55 0.71
C LEU A 127 -9.51 -0.39 0.83
N GLN A 128 -8.43 -0.10 0.11
CA GLN A 128 -7.18 -0.86 0.14
C GLN A 128 -6.61 -0.93 1.58
N LEU A 129 -6.50 0.24 2.25
CA LEU A 129 -6.03 0.30 3.63
C LEU A 129 -6.98 -0.39 4.62
N ALA A 130 -8.30 -0.36 4.38
CA ALA A 130 -9.26 -1.08 5.22
C ALA A 130 -9.07 -2.60 5.11
N ALA A 131 -8.85 -3.11 3.89
CA ALA A 131 -8.55 -4.51 3.64
C ALA A 131 -7.24 -4.94 4.32
N TYR A 132 -6.17 -4.15 4.21
CA TYR A 132 -4.90 -4.45 4.87
C TYR A 132 -4.98 -4.41 6.39
N HIS A 133 -5.66 -3.41 6.97
CA HIS A 133 -5.87 -3.31 8.41
C HIS A 133 -6.58 -4.56 8.96
N HIS A 134 -7.63 -5.01 8.26
CA HIS A 134 -8.37 -6.22 8.59
C HIS A 134 -7.52 -7.49 8.43
N ALA A 135 -6.84 -7.66 7.30
CA ALA A 135 -5.98 -8.83 7.02
C ALA A 135 -4.81 -8.93 8.01
N ALA A 136 -4.22 -7.81 8.39
CA ALA A 136 -3.15 -7.73 9.38
C ALA A 136 -3.64 -7.92 10.83
N ARG A 137 -4.96 -7.95 11.07
CA ARG A 137 -5.58 -8.03 12.40
C ARG A 137 -5.04 -6.96 13.36
N LEU A 138 -4.87 -5.75 12.84
CA LEU A 138 -4.35 -4.63 13.65
C LEU A 138 -5.34 -4.25 14.73
N ASP A 139 -4.83 -3.67 15.81
CA ASP A 139 -5.65 -3.06 16.85
C ASP A 139 -6.60 -2.02 16.21
N PRO A 140 -7.91 -2.02 16.51
CA PRO A 140 -8.87 -1.08 15.95
C PRO A 140 -8.55 0.40 16.18
N ARG A 141 -7.66 0.71 17.13
CA ARG A 141 -7.16 2.08 17.40
C ARG A 141 -6.12 2.54 16.39
N PHE A 142 -5.52 1.63 15.60
CA PHE A 142 -4.63 2.02 14.51
C PHE A 142 -5.42 2.80 13.46
N LYS A 143 -4.96 4.01 13.21
CA LYS A 143 -5.50 4.87 12.16
C LYS A 143 -4.98 4.42 10.81
N ARG A 144 -5.76 4.68 9.76
CA ARG A 144 -5.37 4.42 8.37
C ARG A 144 -5.14 5.75 7.69
N ALA A 145 -4.05 5.89 6.94
CA ALA A 145 -3.80 7.10 6.18
C ALA A 145 -3.07 6.82 4.87
N THR A 146 -3.36 7.62 3.85
CA THR A 146 -2.54 7.65 2.63
C THR A 146 -1.58 8.83 2.72
N LEU A 147 -0.31 8.58 2.42
CA LEU A 147 0.73 9.58 2.31
C LEU A 147 1.00 9.87 0.83
N TYR A 148 0.51 11.01 0.36
CA TYR A 148 0.71 11.45 -1.02
C TYR A 148 2.06 12.15 -1.14
N LEU A 149 3.02 11.45 -1.74
CA LEU A 149 4.39 11.90 -1.93
C LEU A 149 4.46 13.00 -2.99
N ASP A 150 5.25 14.01 -2.71
CA ASP A 150 5.47 15.14 -3.60
C ASP A 150 6.68 14.88 -4.51
N SER A 151 6.51 15.06 -5.82
CA SER A 151 7.57 14.82 -6.80
C SER A 151 8.72 15.83 -6.75
N THR A 152 8.58 16.93 -6.00
CA THR A 152 9.60 17.98 -5.86
C THR A 152 10.35 17.90 -4.53
N GLY A 153 10.03 16.93 -3.67
CA GLY A 153 10.68 16.78 -2.36
C GLY A 153 10.04 17.58 -1.24
N LYS A 154 8.88 18.22 -1.46
CA LYS A 154 8.18 18.95 -0.39
C LYS A 154 7.53 17.98 0.59
N LEU A 155 7.11 18.53 1.74
CA LEU A 155 6.38 17.76 2.74
C LEU A 155 5.13 17.11 2.11
N PRO A 156 4.96 15.78 2.24
CA PRO A 156 3.86 15.07 1.63
C PRO A 156 2.54 15.38 2.34
N ARG A 157 1.44 15.15 1.64
CA ARG A 157 0.10 15.31 2.21
C ARG A 157 -0.36 13.99 2.83
N LEU A 158 -0.53 13.98 4.15
CA LEU A 158 -1.15 12.87 4.88
C LEU A 158 -2.67 13.04 4.89
N VAL A 159 -3.41 12.02 4.47
CA VAL A 159 -4.88 11.99 4.51
C VAL A 159 -5.35 10.79 5.31
N GLU A 160 -5.98 11.05 6.46
CA GLU A 160 -6.55 10.02 7.33
C GLU A 160 -7.91 9.53 6.80
N HIS A 161 -8.11 8.21 6.79
CA HIS A 161 -9.36 7.55 6.37
C HIS A 161 -10.10 7.03 7.58
N LYS A 162 -11.32 7.53 7.80
CA LYS A 162 -12.13 7.29 9.01
C LYS A 162 -13.44 6.55 8.75
N ASP A 163 -13.79 6.39 7.47
CA ASP A 163 -15.07 5.81 7.10
C ASP A 163 -15.12 4.34 7.49
N ARG A 164 -16.13 3.99 8.30
CA ARG A 164 -16.33 2.62 8.78
C ARG A 164 -16.95 1.72 7.71
N THR A 165 -17.46 2.31 6.63
CA THR A 165 -18.01 1.59 5.48
C THR A 165 -16.95 1.13 4.49
N ASP A 166 -15.68 1.55 4.64
CA ASP A 166 -14.59 1.15 3.75
C ASP A 166 -14.41 -0.37 3.68
N LEU A 167 -14.33 -1.05 4.83
CA LEU A 167 -14.15 -2.51 4.87
C LEU A 167 -15.39 -3.26 4.35
N PRO A 168 -16.63 -2.98 4.81
CA PRO A 168 -17.83 -3.57 4.21
C PRO A 168 -17.91 -3.37 2.69
N THR A 169 -17.52 -2.19 2.20
CA THR A 169 -17.48 -1.91 0.76
C THR A 169 -16.45 -2.80 0.07
N PHE A 170 -15.22 -2.90 0.59
CA PHE A 170 -14.20 -3.80 0.04
C PHE A 170 -14.66 -5.26 0.01
N LEU A 171 -15.26 -5.76 1.10
CA LEU A 171 -15.73 -7.15 1.17
C LEU A 171 -16.83 -7.44 0.14
N LYS A 172 -17.73 -6.49 -0.11
CA LYS A 172 -18.72 -6.62 -1.19
C LYS A 172 -18.04 -6.74 -2.56
N LEU A 173 -17.00 -5.95 -2.84
CA LEU A 173 -16.25 -6.06 -4.10
C LEU A 173 -15.55 -7.42 -4.24
N LEU A 174 -15.08 -8.00 -3.14
CA LEU A 174 -14.50 -9.35 -3.13
C LEU A 174 -15.56 -10.44 -3.41
N GLU A 175 -16.76 -10.30 -2.87
CA GLU A 175 -17.88 -11.22 -3.20
C GLU A 175 -18.21 -11.15 -4.70
N GLU A 176 -18.29 -9.95 -5.26
CA GLU A 176 -18.50 -9.73 -6.70
C GLU A 176 -17.35 -10.30 -7.55
N PHE A 177 -16.09 -10.14 -7.11
CA PHE A 177 -14.92 -10.72 -7.78
C PHE A 177 -15.06 -12.24 -7.93
N ARG A 178 -15.47 -12.93 -6.86
CA ARG A 178 -15.62 -14.39 -6.81
C ARG A 178 -16.81 -14.90 -7.63
N ALA A 179 -17.93 -14.16 -7.59
CA ALA A 179 -19.12 -14.53 -8.37
C ALA A 179 -18.86 -14.58 -9.88
N ASN A 180 -17.85 -13.85 -10.35
CA ASN A 180 -17.45 -13.80 -11.76
C ASN A 180 -16.49 -14.94 -12.18
N GLY A 181 -16.21 -15.92 -11.30
CA GLY A 181 -15.42 -17.11 -11.63
C GLY A 181 -13.91 -16.91 -11.65
N ASN A 182 -13.41 -15.90 -10.95
CA ASN A 182 -11.98 -15.62 -10.76
C ASN A 182 -11.41 -16.22 -9.48
#